data_AF-A0A847AJT8-F1
#
_entry.id   AF-A0A847AJT8-F1
#
_cell.length_a   1.000
_cell.length_b   1.000
_cell.length_c   1.000
_cell.angle_alpha   90.00
_cell.angle_beta   90.00
_cell.angle_gamma   90.00
#
_symmetry.space_group_name_H-M   'P 1'
#
loop_
_entity.id
_entity.type
_entity.pdbx_description
1 polymer ?
#
loop_
_entity_poly.entity_id
_entity_poly.type
_entity_poly.pdbx_seq_one_letter_code
_entity_poly.pdbx_strand_id
1 'polypeptide(L)'
;NAITNMISEIPGEFIFTLTSESKPDTLPALISTNLSKALLYGFDFSFDYNFVDNFVLFASGAYVRGKNRDSGENLPRIPPLNGHSGIRYTYPKLGSTEIAITSASKQEKIAPGERSTGGYYSLSMALHTIKFKIGNAGLQFFSGIDNITNRSYTNHLSTNRGSISIEPGRSAFIRVALSY
;
A
#
# COMPACT_ATOMS: atom_id res chain seq x y z
N ASN A 1 -11.16 -3.90 17.42
CA ASN A 1 -10.13 -3.96 18.48
C ASN A 1 -10.03 -2.61 19.19
N ALA A 2 -10.21 -2.60 20.50
CA ALA A 2 -9.91 -1.43 21.33
C ALA A 2 -8.47 -1.60 21.87
N ILE A 3 -7.62 -0.61 21.63
CA ILE A 3 -6.21 -0.62 22.02
C ILE A 3 -6.01 0.48 23.07
N THR A 4 -5.38 0.14 24.18
CA THR A 4 -4.95 1.10 25.21
C THR A 4 -3.46 1.34 25.11
N ASN A 5 -3.00 2.57 25.36
CA ASN A 5 -1.59 2.99 25.26
C ASN A 5 -0.99 2.84 23.86
N MET A 6 -1.73 3.28 22.83
CA MET A 6 -1.20 3.32 21.46
C MET A 6 -0.31 4.55 21.29
N ILE A 7 0.94 4.37 20.90
CA ILE A 7 1.80 5.49 20.49
C ILE A 7 1.38 5.94 19.09
N SER A 8 1.10 7.23 18.95
CA SER A 8 0.73 7.84 17.67
C SER A 8 1.42 9.18 17.49
N GLU A 9 1.62 9.60 16.25
CA GLU A 9 2.23 10.89 15.90
C GLU A 9 1.14 11.95 15.74
N ILE A 10 1.21 13.04 16.52
CA ILE A 10 0.33 14.20 16.35
C ILE A 10 1.15 15.43 15.95
N PRO A 11 0.55 16.42 15.26
CA PRO A 11 1.21 17.69 15.01
C PRO A 11 1.59 18.37 16.32
N GLY A 12 2.81 18.87 16.38
CA GLY A 12 3.34 19.66 17.48
C GLY A 12 4.46 20.57 17.01
N GLU A 13 5.16 21.15 17.97
CA GLU A 13 6.22 22.13 17.73
C GLU A 13 7.53 21.63 18.35
N PHE A 14 8.59 21.59 17.55
CA PHE A 14 9.94 21.35 18.03
C PHE A 14 10.64 22.69 18.24
N ILE A 15 10.93 23.01 19.50
CA ILE A 15 11.64 24.22 19.89
C ILE A 15 13.13 23.91 19.92
N PHE A 16 13.93 24.68 19.19
CA PHE A 16 15.38 24.54 19.17
C PHE A 16 16.06 25.89 19.40
N THR A 17 17.27 25.82 19.93
CA THR A 17 18.10 27.00 20.19
C THR A 17 19.47 26.74 19.56
N LEU A 18 19.86 27.57 18.59
CA LEU A 18 21.10 27.38 17.80
C LEU A 18 22.37 27.58 18.65
N THR A 19 22.30 28.47 19.63
CA THR A 19 23.36 28.81 20.60
C THR A 19 22.74 29.21 21.93
N SER A 20 23.50 29.20 23.02
CA SER A 20 23.00 29.59 24.36
C SER A 20 22.48 31.04 24.45
N GLU A 21 22.78 31.89 23.48
CA GLU A 21 22.37 33.31 23.41
C GLU A 21 21.28 33.58 22.36
N SER A 22 21.03 32.66 21.44
CA SER A 22 19.97 32.83 20.42
C SER A 22 18.58 32.64 21.02
N LYS A 23 17.59 33.38 20.50
CA LYS A 23 16.20 33.18 20.89
C LYS A 23 15.72 31.78 20.45
N PRO A 24 14.87 31.11 21.25
CA PRO A 24 14.25 29.86 20.82
C PRO A 24 13.48 30.07 19.52
N ASP A 25 13.70 29.18 18.55
CA ASP A 25 12.96 29.13 17.29
C ASP A 25 12.16 27.83 17.22
N THR A 26 11.08 27.84 16.44
CA THR A 26 10.07 26.79 16.47
C THR A 26 9.85 26.23 15.08
N LEU A 27 9.99 24.91 14.95
CA LEU A 27 9.67 24.19 13.71
C LEU A 27 8.46 23.29 13.92
N PRO A 28 7.53 23.20 12.96
CA PRO A 28 6.48 22.21 13.00
C PRO A 28 7.11 20.81 12.98
N ALA A 29 6.70 19.96 13.92
CA ALA A 29 7.20 18.60 14.08
C ALA A 29 6.08 17.63 14.39
N LEU A 30 6.33 16.33 14.20
CA LEU A 30 5.44 15.27 14.67
C LEU A 30 5.95 14.79 16.03
N ILE A 31 5.10 14.88 17.05
CA ILE A 31 5.43 14.44 18.41
C ILE A 31 4.74 13.11 18.68
N SER A 32 5.49 12.13 19.17
CA SER A 32 4.91 10.86 19.62
C SER A 32 4.14 11.08 20.93
N THR A 33 2.84 10.84 20.89
CA THR A 33 1.96 10.91 22.05
C THR A 33 1.36 9.54 22.35
N ASN A 34 1.09 9.28 23.63
CA ASN A 34 0.37 8.09 24.06
C ASN A 34 -1.13 8.35 24.02
N LEU A 35 -1.83 7.64 23.15
CA LEU A 35 -3.29 7.65 23.10
C LEU A 35 -3.80 6.65 24.13
N SER A 36 -4.52 7.16 25.14
CA SER A 36 -5.05 6.35 26.23
C SER A 36 -6.08 5.33 25.72
N LYS A 37 -6.93 5.72 24.75
CA LYS A 37 -7.90 4.81 24.11
C LYS A 37 -7.99 5.02 22.60
N ALA A 38 -7.43 4.09 21.82
CA ALA A 38 -7.60 4.01 20.38
C ALA A 38 -8.63 2.93 20.02
N LEU A 39 -9.49 3.19 19.03
CA LEU A 39 -10.41 2.22 18.45
C LEU A 39 -10.05 1.99 16.99
N LEU A 40 -9.68 0.76 16.67
CA LEU A 40 -9.50 0.31 15.29
C LEU A 40 -10.54 -0.76 14.98
N TYR A 41 -11.26 -0.56 13.89
CA TYR A 41 -12.20 -1.54 13.36
C TYR A 41 -12.15 -1.54 11.85
N GLY A 42 -12.49 -2.66 11.25
CA GLY A 42 -12.28 -2.88 9.83
C GLY A 42 -12.67 -4.28 9.44
N PHE A 43 -12.54 -4.56 8.15
CA PHE A 43 -12.67 -5.90 7.60
C PHE A 43 -11.61 -6.10 6.53
N ASP A 44 -11.19 -7.34 6.39
CA ASP A 44 -10.37 -7.84 5.30
C ASP A 44 -11.13 -8.97 4.60
N PHE A 45 -10.88 -9.12 3.30
CA PHE A 45 -11.42 -10.21 2.52
C PHE A 45 -10.42 -10.66 1.46
N SER A 46 -10.48 -11.94 1.13
CA SER A 46 -9.75 -12.54 0.01
C SER A 46 -10.60 -13.63 -0.61
N PHE A 47 -10.59 -13.72 -1.92
CA PHE A 47 -11.42 -14.63 -2.71
C PHE A 47 -10.66 -15.08 -3.95
N ASP A 48 -10.70 -16.38 -4.21
CA ASP A 48 -10.16 -17.02 -5.42
C ASP A 48 -11.21 -17.99 -5.96
N TYR A 49 -11.53 -17.89 -7.24
CA TYR A 49 -12.56 -18.70 -7.87
C TYR A 49 -12.18 -19.16 -9.27
N ASN A 50 -12.15 -20.49 -9.42
CA ASN A 50 -11.96 -21.16 -10.70
C ASN A 50 -13.31 -21.18 -11.45
N PHE A 51 -13.57 -20.15 -12.26
CA PHE A 51 -14.86 -20.04 -12.96
C PHE A 51 -14.91 -20.86 -14.26
N VAL A 52 -13.75 -21.11 -14.88
CA VAL A 52 -13.55 -21.99 -16.05
C VAL A 52 -12.21 -22.68 -15.87
N ASP A 53 -12.03 -23.85 -16.50
CA ASP A 53 -10.73 -24.54 -16.54
C ASP A 53 -9.61 -23.56 -16.87
N ASN A 54 -8.57 -23.59 -16.06
CA ASN A 54 -7.37 -22.76 -16.19
C ASN A 54 -7.56 -21.25 -15.92
N PHE A 55 -8.77 -20.78 -15.62
CA PHE A 55 -9.04 -19.38 -15.28
C PHE A 55 -9.39 -19.21 -13.80
N VAL A 56 -8.66 -18.34 -13.13
CA VAL A 56 -8.89 -17.93 -11.75
C VAL A 56 -9.29 -16.46 -11.73
N LEU A 57 -10.47 -16.16 -11.19
CA LEU A 57 -10.83 -14.82 -10.75
C LEU A 57 -10.37 -14.67 -9.30
N PHE A 58 -9.56 -13.65 -9.01
CA PHE A 58 -9.11 -13.36 -7.66
C PHE A 58 -9.46 -11.94 -7.24
N ALA A 59 -9.70 -11.74 -5.96
CA ALA A 59 -9.93 -10.43 -5.36
C ALA A 59 -9.54 -10.45 -3.89
N SER A 60 -8.89 -9.39 -3.43
CA SER A 60 -8.60 -9.14 -2.03
C SER A 60 -8.78 -7.66 -1.71
N GLY A 61 -9.01 -7.34 -0.46
CA GLY A 61 -9.11 -5.96 -0.02
C GLY A 61 -9.23 -5.82 1.49
N ALA A 62 -8.97 -4.60 1.96
CA ALA A 62 -9.06 -4.27 3.36
C ALA A 62 -9.61 -2.86 3.55
N TYR A 63 -10.41 -2.70 4.60
CA TYR A 63 -10.85 -1.40 5.08
C TYR A 63 -10.56 -1.30 6.56
N VAL A 64 -9.85 -0.24 6.97
CA VAL A 64 -9.54 0.02 8.36
C VAL A 64 -10.01 1.42 8.73
N ARG A 65 -10.58 1.54 9.94
CA ARG A 65 -11.01 2.79 10.54
C ARG A 65 -10.38 2.93 11.91
N GLY A 66 -9.53 3.93 12.06
CA GLY A 66 -8.93 4.33 13.33
C GLY A 66 -9.57 5.61 13.87
N LYS A 67 -9.94 5.60 15.14
CA LYS A 67 -10.36 6.79 15.90
C LYS A 67 -9.73 6.82 17.29
N ASN A 68 -9.37 8.02 17.75
CA ASN A 68 -9.12 8.27 19.16
C ASN A 68 -10.47 8.34 19.89
N ARG A 69 -10.69 7.54 20.94
CA ARG A 69 -11.95 7.55 21.69
C ARG A 69 -12.06 8.72 22.66
N ASP A 70 -10.95 9.32 23.06
CA ASP A 70 -10.93 10.41 24.02
C ASP A 70 -11.21 11.76 23.32
N SER A 71 -10.54 12.04 22.19
CA SER A 71 -10.78 13.27 21.41
C SER A 71 -11.84 13.12 20.30
N GLY A 72 -12.18 11.89 19.89
CA GLY A 72 -13.07 11.61 18.77
C GLY A 72 -12.42 11.76 17.38
N GLU A 73 -11.16 12.20 17.33
CA GLU A 73 -10.42 12.48 16.09
C GLU A 73 -9.99 11.20 15.36
N ASN A 74 -9.64 11.33 14.09
CA ASN A 74 -9.10 10.24 13.29
C ASN A 74 -7.67 9.92 13.71
N LEU A 75 -7.31 8.64 13.69
CA LEU A 75 -5.91 8.24 13.86
C LEU A 75 -5.13 8.52 12.56
N PRO A 76 -3.86 8.94 12.66
CA PRO A 76 -3.00 9.18 11.50
C PRO A 76 -2.62 7.86 10.82
N ARG A 77 -2.23 7.93 9.54
CA ARG A 77 -1.70 6.79 8.76
C ARG A 77 -2.64 5.59 8.67
N ILE A 78 -3.94 5.85 8.65
CA ILE A 78 -4.95 4.79 8.42
C ILE A 78 -5.20 4.67 6.92
N PRO A 79 -4.96 3.49 6.31
CA PRO A 79 -5.22 3.31 4.88
C PRO A 79 -6.71 3.45 4.57
N PRO A 80 -7.08 4.03 3.40
CA PRO A 80 -8.44 3.94 2.92
C PRO A 80 -8.77 2.49 2.53
N LEU A 81 -10.03 2.24 2.14
CA LEU A 81 -10.40 0.98 1.50
C LEU A 81 -9.47 0.74 0.30
N ASN A 82 -8.72 -0.36 0.32
CA ASN A 82 -7.83 -0.77 -0.74
C ASN A 82 -8.19 -2.17 -1.21
N GLY A 83 -7.76 -2.51 -2.42
CA GLY A 83 -8.03 -3.82 -2.99
C GLY A 83 -7.15 -4.15 -4.18
N HIS A 84 -7.06 -5.44 -4.45
CA HIS A 84 -6.33 -6.04 -5.55
C HIS A 84 -7.19 -7.13 -6.16
N SER A 85 -7.48 -7.05 -7.46
CA SER A 85 -8.37 -8.01 -8.11
C SER A 85 -7.98 -8.22 -9.55
N GLY A 86 -8.19 -9.41 -10.08
CA GLY A 86 -7.78 -9.71 -11.43
C GLY A 86 -8.20 -11.08 -11.90
N ILE A 87 -7.75 -11.40 -13.11
CA ILE A 87 -7.95 -12.70 -13.73
C ILE A 87 -6.58 -13.27 -14.05
N ARG A 88 -6.38 -14.53 -13.65
CA ARG A 88 -5.20 -15.31 -13.98
C ARG A 88 -5.61 -16.46 -14.89
N TYR A 89 -4.93 -16.59 -16.01
CA TYR A 89 -5.02 -17.75 -16.89
C TYR A 89 -3.75 -18.58 -16.79
N THR A 90 -3.88 -19.89 -16.58
CA THR A 90 -2.74 -20.81 -16.44
C THR A 90 -2.77 -21.86 -17.53
N TYR A 91 -1.86 -21.80 -18.48
CA TYR A 91 -1.66 -22.87 -19.44
C TYR A 91 -0.60 -23.85 -18.92
N PRO A 92 -0.96 -25.09 -18.52
CA PRO A 92 -0.06 -25.98 -17.79
C PRO A 92 1.29 -26.28 -18.45
N LYS A 93 1.36 -26.18 -19.79
CA LYS A 93 2.60 -26.45 -20.56
C LYS A 93 3.51 -25.23 -20.74
N LEU A 94 3.03 -24.01 -20.52
CA LEU A 94 3.81 -22.79 -20.78
C LEU A 94 3.95 -21.91 -19.55
N GLY A 95 2.92 -21.81 -18.70
CA GLY A 95 2.92 -20.99 -17.50
C GLY A 95 1.61 -20.25 -17.29
N SER A 96 1.65 -19.09 -16.66
CA SER A 96 0.48 -18.27 -16.37
C SER A 96 0.63 -16.83 -16.84
N THR A 97 -0.50 -16.22 -17.15
CA THR A 97 -0.65 -14.79 -17.40
C THR A 97 -1.69 -14.24 -16.45
N GLU A 98 -1.48 -13.01 -16.00
CA GLU A 98 -2.35 -12.32 -15.06
C GLU A 98 -2.57 -10.89 -15.52
N ILE A 99 -3.83 -10.44 -15.43
CA ILE A 99 -4.19 -9.04 -15.54
C ILE A 99 -4.86 -8.66 -14.23
N ALA A 100 -4.32 -7.64 -13.56
CA ALA A 100 -4.74 -7.26 -12.23
C ALA A 100 -4.95 -5.75 -12.11
N ILE A 101 -5.87 -5.36 -11.24
CA ILE A 101 -6.15 -3.99 -10.86
C ILE A 101 -5.82 -3.86 -9.39
N THR A 102 -4.94 -2.92 -9.06
CA THR A 102 -4.71 -2.46 -7.69
C THR A 102 -5.41 -1.13 -7.51
N SER A 103 -6.24 -1.00 -6.49
CA SER A 103 -7.05 0.19 -6.25
C SER A 103 -7.08 0.62 -4.79
N ALA A 104 -7.31 1.90 -4.58
CA ALA A 104 -7.57 2.48 -3.29
C ALA A 104 -8.64 3.57 -3.43
N SER A 105 -9.53 3.64 -2.45
CA SER A 105 -10.55 4.69 -2.36
C SER A 105 -9.93 6.01 -1.91
N LYS A 106 -10.66 7.11 -2.11
CA LYS A 106 -10.28 8.42 -1.57
C LYS A 106 -10.15 8.34 -0.05
N GLN A 107 -9.10 8.93 0.51
CA GLN A 107 -8.93 9.08 1.95
C GLN A 107 -9.20 10.51 2.38
N GLU A 108 -10.32 10.70 3.07
CA GLU A 108 -10.72 12.00 3.65
C GLU A 108 -10.71 11.97 5.18
N LYS A 109 -10.61 10.79 5.78
CA LYS A 109 -10.74 10.59 7.22
C LYS A 109 -9.37 10.64 7.90
N ILE A 110 -8.70 11.76 7.70
CA ILE A 110 -7.31 12.03 8.07
C ILE A 110 -7.18 12.64 9.48
N ALA A 111 -6.04 12.45 10.11
CA ALA A 111 -5.70 13.13 11.35
C ALA A 111 -5.34 14.61 11.10
N PRO A 112 -5.36 15.48 12.14
CA PRO A 112 -4.82 16.83 12.03
C PRO A 112 -3.38 16.80 11.48
N GLY A 113 -3.06 17.69 10.53
CA GLY A 113 -1.73 17.78 9.89
C GLY A 113 -1.45 16.74 8.79
N GLU A 114 -2.33 15.75 8.59
CA GLU A 114 -2.26 14.83 7.46
C GLU A 114 -2.99 15.41 6.23
N ARG A 115 -2.64 14.96 5.03
CA ARG A 115 -3.25 15.44 3.77
C ARG A 115 -4.18 14.38 3.19
N SER A 116 -5.34 14.83 2.70
CA SER A 116 -6.26 13.96 1.96
C SER A 116 -5.61 13.49 0.65
N THR A 117 -5.85 12.24 0.28
CA THR A 117 -5.39 11.66 -0.99
C THR A 117 -6.57 11.19 -1.83
N GLY A 118 -6.46 11.40 -3.14
CA GLY A 118 -7.44 10.89 -4.12
C GLY A 118 -7.47 9.37 -4.17
N GLY A 119 -8.59 8.83 -4.64
CA GLY A 119 -8.68 7.41 -4.97
C GLY A 119 -7.98 7.10 -6.29
N TYR A 120 -7.47 5.89 -6.43
CA TYR A 120 -6.80 5.43 -7.64
C TYR A 120 -7.12 3.98 -7.97
N TYR A 121 -6.86 3.64 -9.22
CA TYR A 121 -6.72 2.29 -9.71
C TYR A 121 -5.53 2.27 -10.67
N SER A 122 -4.76 1.19 -10.64
CA SER A 122 -3.61 0.93 -11.50
C SER A 122 -3.77 -0.46 -12.09
N LEU A 123 -3.59 -0.58 -13.40
CA LEU A 123 -3.69 -1.84 -14.13
C LEU A 123 -2.28 -2.41 -14.32
N SER A 124 -2.09 -3.67 -13.99
CA SER A 124 -0.85 -4.42 -14.22
C SER A 124 -1.12 -5.70 -15.01
N MET A 125 -0.08 -6.17 -15.69
CA MET A 125 -0.05 -7.45 -16.37
C MET A 125 1.23 -8.17 -16.01
N ALA A 126 1.13 -9.46 -15.73
CA ALA A 126 2.28 -10.31 -15.44
C ALA A 126 2.22 -11.62 -16.21
N LEU A 127 3.39 -12.13 -16.56
CA LEU A 127 3.62 -13.39 -17.25
C LEU A 127 4.66 -14.17 -16.45
N HIS A 128 4.38 -15.45 -16.26
CA HIS A 128 5.28 -16.36 -15.55
C HIS A 128 5.34 -17.66 -16.35
N THR A 129 6.54 -18.14 -16.65
CA THR A 129 6.67 -19.43 -17.33
C THR A 129 6.56 -20.57 -16.32
N ILE A 130 6.31 -21.78 -16.80
CA ILE A 130 6.69 -22.97 -16.04
C ILE A 130 8.20 -23.00 -15.85
N LYS A 131 8.62 -23.78 -14.85
CA LYS A 131 10.03 -24.10 -14.66
C LYS A 131 10.44 -25.16 -15.69
N PHE A 132 11.47 -24.87 -16.48
CA PHE A 132 12.04 -25.84 -17.42
C PHE A 132 13.49 -26.15 -17.08
N LYS A 133 13.92 -27.38 -17.41
CA LYS A 133 15.27 -27.86 -17.10
C LYS A 133 16.22 -27.54 -18.24
N ILE A 134 17.39 -27.02 -17.91
CA ILE A 134 18.56 -26.92 -18.79
C ILE A 134 19.72 -27.63 -18.08
N GLY A 135 20.03 -28.86 -18.51
CA GLY A 135 20.99 -29.72 -17.83
C GLY A 135 20.57 -30.00 -16.39
N ASN A 136 21.46 -29.69 -15.44
CA ASN A 136 21.21 -29.85 -14.00
C ASN A 136 20.51 -28.63 -13.38
N ALA A 137 20.29 -27.55 -14.14
CA ALA A 137 19.65 -26.34 -13.64
C ALA A 137 18.17 -26.28 -14.05
N GLY A 138 17.34 -25.70 -13.18
CA GLY A 138 15.98 -25.31 -13.48
C GLY A 138 15.88 -23.79 -13.65
N LEU A 139 15.21 -23.34 -14.71
CA LEU A 139 14.97 -21.93 -15.03
C LEU A 139 13.49 -21.62 -15.06
N GLN A 140 13.13 -20.43 -14.57
CA GLN A 140 11.79 -19.87 -14.69
C GLN A 140 11.88 -18.37 -14.99
N PHE A 141 11.04 -17.91 -15.92
CA PHE A 141 11.00 -16.52 -16.35
C PHE A 141 9.74 -15.83 -15.83
N PHE A 142 9.90 -14.58 -15.43
CA PHE A 142 8.82 -13.71 -15.00
C PHE A 142 8.98 -12.39 -15.72
N SER A 143 7.91 -11.86 -16.28
CA SER A 143 7.91 -10.53 -16.88
C SER A 143 6.59 -9.84 -16.61
N GLY A 144 6.56 -8.52 -16.69
CA GLY A 144 5.32 -7.81 -16.48
C GLY A 144 5.44 -6.32 -16.75
N ILE A 145 4.28 -5.68 -16.77
CA ILE A 145 4.12 -4.23 -16.91
C ILE A 145 3.23 -3.78 -15.76
N ASP A 146 3.74 -2.89 -14.94
CA ASP A 146 2.99 -2.21 -13.89
C ASP A 146 2.51 -0.86 -14.39
N ASN A 147 1.32 -0.45 -13.94
CA ASN A 147 0.71 0.83 -14.30
C ASN A 147 0.63 1.02 -15.82
N ILE A 148 0.00 0.07 -16.52
CA ILE A 148 -0.14 0.05 -17.99
C ILE A 148 -0.72 1.36 -18.53
N THR A 149 -1.67 1.94 -17.80
CA THR A 149 -2.34 3.21 -18.16
C THR A 149 -1.50 4.45 -17.86
N ASN A 150 -0.29 4.29 -17.31
CA ASN A 150 0.63 5.36 -16.91
C ASN A 150 -0.05 6.43 -16.03
N ARG A 151 -0.91 5.98 -15.11
CA ARG A 151 -1.64 6.87 -14.23
C ARG A 151 -0.71 7.43 -13.16
N SER A 152 -0.70 8.75 -12.98
CA SER A 152 -0.12 9.37 -11.80
C SER A 152 -1.09 9.21 -10.62
N TYR A 153 -0.62 8.60 -9.54
CA TYR A 153 -1.39 8.42 -8.31
C TYR A 153 -0.50 8.57 -7.09
N THR A 154 -1.12 8.74 -5.93
CA THR A 154 -0.42 8.76 -4.64
C THR A 154 -1.07 7.74 -3.71
N ASN A 155 -0.24 6.86 -3.15
CA ASN A 155 -0.66 6.01 -2.07
C ASN A 155 -0.69 6.80 -0.75
N HIS A 156 -1.81 6.72 -0.03
CA HIS A 156 -2.04 7.44 1.22
C HIS A 156 -0.95 7.19 2.27
N LEU A 157 -0.38 5.97 2.30
CA LEU A 157 0.66 5.60 3.26
C LEU A 157 2.08 5.94 2.78
N SER A 158 2.24 6.28 1.49
CA SER A 158 3.52 6.59 0.86
C SER A 158 3.82 8.08 0.99
N THR A 159 4.00 8.54 2.24
CA THR A 159 4.38 9.93 2.52
C THR A 159 5.84 10.00 2.91
N ASN A 160 6.62 10.81 2.19
CA ASN A 160 7.96 11.18 2.62
C ASN A 160 7.83 12.44 3.47
N ARG A 161 7.76 12.28 4.79
CA ARG A 161 7.68 13.39 5.77
C ARG A 161 6.52 14.36 5.49
N GLY A 162 5.31 13.84 5.25
CA GLY A 162 4.13 14.67 4.97
C GLY A 162 4.08 15.29 3.56
N SER A 163 5.09 15.04 2.73
CA SER A 163 5.04 15.35 1.30
C SER A 163 4.48 14.15 0.53
N ILE A 164 3.40 14.42 -0.21
CA ILE A 164 2.73 13.46 -1.09
C ILE A 164 3.70 13.13 -2.22
N SER A 165 4.29 11.94 -2.19
CA SER A 165 5.13 11.44 -3.27
C SER A 165 4.24 10.82 -4.34
N ILE A 166 4.44 11.22 -5.59
CA ILE A 166 3.79 10.56 -6.72
C ILE A 166 4.42 9.17 -6.87
N GLU A 167 3.58 8.15 -7.01
CA GLU A 167 4.02 6.78 -7.23
C GLU A 167 4.63 6.61 -8.63
N PRO A 168 5.49 5.60 -8.84
CA PRO A 168 6.10 5.36 -10.15
C PRO A 168 5.06 5.29 -11.27
N GLY A 169 5.41 5.90 -12.40
CA GLY A 169 4.65 5.76 -13.64
C GLY A 169 4.71 4.34 -14.19
N ARG A 170 4.40 4.18 -15.48
CA ARG A 170 4.48 2.88 -16.15
C ARG A 170 5.89 2.30 -16.06
N SER A 171 6.01 1.07 -15.58
CA SER A 171 7.27 0.32 -15.51
C SER A 171 7.11 -1.08 -16.09
N ALA A 172 8.20 -1.65 -16.59
CA ALA A 172 8.26 -3.03 -17.07
C ALA A 172 9.41 -3.75 -16.38
N PHE A 173 9.24 -5.05 -16.15
CA PHE A 173 10.26 -5.88 -15.51
C PHE A 173 10.44 -7.22 -16.23
N ILE A 174 11.65 -7.77 -16.08
CA ILE A 174 11.99 -9.16 -16.39
C ILE A 174 12.79 -9.70 -15.21
N ARG A 175 12.44 -10.90 -14.73
CA ARG A 175 13.14 -11.62 -13.66
C ARG A 175 13.35 -13.06 -14.10
N VAL A 176 14.48 -13.63 -13.70
CA VAL A 176 14.83 -15.03 -13.94
C VAL A 176 15.11 -15.68 -12.60
N ALA A 177 14.49 -16.82 -12.34
CA ALA A 177 14.79 -17.66 -11.19
C ALA A 177 15.59 -18.89 -11.64
N LEU A 178 16.73 -19.12 -10.99
CA LEU A 178 17.60 -20.26 -11.19
C LEU A 178 17.52 -21.17 -9.94
N SER A 179 17.49 -22.47 -10.15
CA SER A 179 17.60 -23.47 -9.09
C SER A 179 18.52 -24.62 -9.51
N TYR A 180 19.26 -25.19 -8.57
CA TYR A 180 20.20 -26.30 -8.74
C TYR A 180 19.81 -27.47 -7.85
#